data_AF-A0A0V0Y6H8-F1
#
_entry.id   AF-A0A0V0Y6H8-F1
#
_cell.length_a   1.000
_cell.length_b   1.000
_cell.length_c   1.000
_cell.angle_alpha   90.00
_cell.angle_beta   90.00
_cell.angle_gamma   90.00
#
_symmetry.space_group_name_H-M   'P 1'
#
loop_
_entity.id
_entity.type
_entity.pdbx_description
1 polymer ?
#
loop_
_entity_poly.entity_id
_entity_poly.type
_entity_poly.pdbx_seq_one_letter_code
_entity_poly.pdbx_strand_id
1 'polypeptide(L)'
;MWLLCSFLCFILISSTIADTCRNPTLVKHSGYSSTDSFFHAKTAIVIEFSVNCDHPVKEYPLYWEYEGDVHLAAQLPTGLHYQITFVNDHKKIARGQYDIRIFDEEGFAALRKAMRSKVDTNEAVKPIFTVSYYHPGSSGREIQKKKTKNSMKHLECFDIILNSETNRIFAGTVLSGHLVIALTVPIRIGQLVVALTGEMRTKWVDKVSENIFDSVEPIVNFKTQMYLNERGTDDPVEPGNYSLPFQFTLPLHLPSSFQAEFGFIRYVCFATATILPGQTCSIGTTKQCKEFKVEKEINIVDVVRFQDLRHVGRQRPVQAEECFELIGCCRKQGRIEALIRLDEGVFLVGDTVLAKLEIQNCSRRRPLRRCSLFLLQEALFHSQSFHGTTSSNRTLVKVLDVASLQLPQPGDRFSQNVELHIPENTQPSSLDAPLIRLRYRLKLDLGDSCELILPIDIASVRT
;
A
#
# COMPACT_ATOMS: atom_id res chain seq x y z
N MET A 1 -48.56 -39.99 -45.85
CA MET A 1 -47.35 -40.78 -46.15
C MET A 1 -46.39 -39.82 -46.84
N TRP A 2 -45.69 -39.02 -46.02
CA TRP A 2 -44.23 -39.09 -45.81
C TRP A 2 -43.40 -38.52 -46.97
N LEU A 3 -42.83 -37.34 -46.69
CA LEU A 3 -41.47 -36.86 -47.00
C LEU A 3 -41.00 -36.69 -48.46
N LEU A 4 -40.70 -35.44 -48.82
CA LEU A 4 -39.36 -34.90 -49.14
C LEU A 4 -39.54 -33.51 -49.81
N CYS A 5 -39.44 -32.40 -49.07
CA CYS A 5 -38.20 -31.61 -48.87
C CYS A 5 -37.37 -31.44 -50.16
N SER A 6 -37.49 -30.30 -50.84
CA SER A 6 -36.66 -29.10 -50.63
C SER A 6 -35.27 -29.24 -51.26
N PHE A 7 -35.03 -28.56 -52.39
CA PHE A 7 -33.72 -28.02 -52.78
C PHE A 7 -33.87 -27.12 -54.03
N LEU A 8 -34.02 -25.81 -53.82
CA LEU A 8 -33.70 -24.79 -54.82
C LEU A 8 -33.22 -23.56 -54.06
N CYS A 9 -31.91 -23.51 -53.86
CA CYS A 9 -31.16 -22.39 -53.30
C CYS A 9 -31.39 -21.13 -54.16
N PHE A 10 -32.20 -20.21 -53.66
CA PHE A 10 -32.11 -18.81 -54.05
C PHE A 10 -30.92 -18.19 -53.31
N ILE A 11 -29.82 -17.99 -54.04
CA ILE A 11 -28.69 -17.19 -53.59
C ILE A 11 -29.13 -15.72 -53.61
N LEU A 12 -29.61 -15.23 -52.47
CA LEU A 12 -29.72 -13.81 -52.18
C LEU A 12 -28.40 -13.38 -51.52
N ILE A 13 -27.53 -12.75 -52.32
CA ILE A 13 -26.38 -12.01 -51.83
C ILE A 13 -26.93 -10.82 -51.03
N SER A 14 -27.04 -10.96 -49.70
CA SER A 14 -27.22 -9.78 -48.85
C SER A 14 -25.88 -9.06 -48.77
N SER A 15 -25.74 -7.98 -49.54
CA SER A 15 -24.71 -6.98 -49.27
C SER A 15 -25.04 -6.34 -47.92
N THR A 16 -24.46 -6.86 -46.84
CA THR A 16 -24.41 -6.17 -45.57
C THR A 16 -23.59 -4.90 -45.79
N ILE A 17 -24.26 -3.75 -45.82
CA ILE A 17 -23.59 -2.47 -45.67
C ILE A 17 -23.03 -2.49 -44.25
N ALA A 18 -21.72 -2.76 -44.13
CA ALA A 18 -21.02 -2.54 -42.87
C ALA A 18 -21.01 -1.03 -42.66
N ASP A 19 -21.75 -0.55 -41.65
CA ASP A 19 -21.69 0.85 -41.24
C ASP A 19 -20.29 1.15 -40.71
N THR A 20 -19.45 1.74 -41.57
CA THR A 20 -18.11 2.18 -41.21
C THR A 20 -18.18 3.48 -40.42
N CYS A 21 -17.42 3.56 -39.32
CA CYS A 21 -17.31 4.77 -38.50
C CYS A 21 -16.78 5.93 -39.36
N ARG A 22 -17.59 6.98 -39.53
CA ARG A 22 -17.16 8.23 -40.19
C ARG A 22 -16.69 9.23 -39.14
N ASN A 23 -15.56 9.88 -39.43
CA ASN A 23 -14.90 10.89 -38.59
C ASN A 23 -14.68 10.48 -37.12
N PRO A 24 -13.85 9.44 -36.85
CA PRO A 24 -13.53 9.05 -35.48
C PRO A 24 -12.84 10.19 -34.72
N THR A 25 -13.44 10.62 -33.61
CA THR A 25 -12.91 11.66 -32.72
C THR A 25 -12.49 11.09 -31.37
N LEU A 26 -11.33 11.52 -30.88
CA LEU A 26 -10.80 11.14 -29.57
C LEU A 26 -11.55 11.92 -28.48
N VAL A 27 -12.25 11.21 -27.58
CA VAL A 27 -13.09 11.86 -26.54
C VAL A 27 -12.38 11.96 -25.20
N LYS A 28 -11.79 10.86 -24.75
CA LYS A 28 -11.07 10.76 -23.47
C LYS A 28 -9.92 9.78 -23.63
N HIS A 29 -8.77 10.12 -23.05
CA HIS A 29 -7.66 9.19 -22.90
C HIS A 29 -7.08 9.33 -21.49
N SER A 30 -6.70 8.20 -20.92
CA SER A 30 -5.98 8.10 -19.65
C SER A 30 -4.94 7.00 -19.78
N GLY A 31 -3.77 7.21 -19.20
CA GLY A 31 -2.72 6.21 -19.23
C GLY A 31 -2.16 5.94 -17.84
N TYR A 32 -1.69 4.72 -17.68
CA TYR A 32 -0.90 4.29 -16.56
C TYR A 32 0.46 3.81 -17.08
N SER A 33 1.50 4.07 -16.31
CA SER A 33 2.81 3.49 -16.56
C SER A 33 3.38 2.97 -15.26
N SER A 34 4.11 1.86 -15.35
CA SER A 34 4.89 1.36 -14.22
C SER A 34 5.99 2.39 -13.91
N THR A 35 5.82 3.12 -12.82
CA THR A 35 6.78 4.15 -12.37
C THR A 35 7.82 3.59 -11.41
N ASP A 36 7.73 2.31 -11.03
CA ASP A 36 8.67 1.69 -10.12
C ASP A 36 9.60 0.69 -10.83
N SER A 37 10.80 1.16 -11.20
CA SER A 37 11.85 0.30 -11.75
C SER A 37 12.48 -0.64 -10.73
N PHE A 38 12.09 -0.56 -9.44
CA PHE A 38 12.53 -1.51 -8.41
C PHE A 38 11.69 -2.79 -8.45
N PHE A 39 10.37 -2.69 -8.64
CA PHE A 39 9.47 -3.85 -8.65
C PHE A 39 9.24 -4.47 -10.03
N HIS A 40 9.52 -3.74 -11.12
CA HIS A 40 9.34 -4.21 -12.49
C HIS A 40 10.69 -4.33 -13.21
N ALA A 41 10.86 -5.36 -14.06
CA ALA A 41 12.07 -5.55 -14.86
C ALA A 41 12.06 -4.76 -16.18
N LYS A 42 10.87 -4.35 -16.63
CA LYS A 42 10.62 -3.54 -17.83
C LYS A 42 9.55 -2.51 -17.52
N THR A 43 9.57 -1.37 -18.20
CA THR A 43 8.49 -0.38 -18.11
C THR A 43 7.35 -0.84 -19.00
N ALA A 44 6.16 -0.98 -18.42
CA ALA A 44 4.91 -1.15 -19.17
C ALA A 44 4.15 0.19 -19.19
N ILE A 45 3.74 0.63 -20.37
CA ILE A 45 2.82 1.77 -20.56
C ILE A 45 1.51 1.20 -21.09
N VAL A 46 0.42 1.50 -20.38
CA VAL A 46 -0.95 1.13 -20.71
C VAL A 46 -1.73 2.40 -20.93
N ILE A 47 -2.34 2.56 -22.10
CA ILE A 47 -3.13 3.75 -22.45
C ILE A 47 -4.51 3.31 -22.88
N GLU A 48 -5.52 3.87 -22.23
CA GLU A 48 -6.92 3.64 -22.51
C GLU A 48 -7.51 4.88 -23.15
N PHE A 49 -8.27 4.70 -24.23
CA PHE A 49 -8.92 5.80 -24.92
C PHE A 49 -10.28 5.40 -25.49
N SER A 50 -11.13 6.40 -25.66
CA SER A 50 -12.49 6.23 -26.19
C SER A 50 -12.66 7.01 -27.48
N VAL A 51 -13.25 6.36 -28.48
CA VAL A 51 -13.51 6.96 -29.80
C VAL A 51 -14.99 7.16 -29.97
N ASN A 52 -15.38 8.32 -30.49
CA ASN A 52 -16.75 8.59 -30.89
C ASN A 52 -16.87 8.71 -32.40
N CYS A 53 -17.95 8.16 -32.94
CA CYS A 53 -18.28 8.12 -34.35
C CYS A 53 -19.61 8.83 -34.58
N ASP A 54 -19.79 9.42 -35.76
CA ASP A 54 -21.05 10.09 -36.12
C ASP A 54 -22.26 9.13 -36.13
N HIS A 55 -22.01 7.84 -36.35
CA HIS A 55 -23.00 6.76 -36.22
C HIS A 55 -22.54 5.70 -35.21
N PRO A 56 -23.48 5.09 -34.44
CA PRO A 56 -23.15 4.07 -33.46
C PRO A 56 -22.73 2.77 -34.14
N VAL A 57 -21.44 2.44 -34.05
CA VAL A 57 -20.85 1.19 -34.57
C VAL A 57 -20.46 0.28 -33.41
N LYS A 58 -20.62 -1.04 -33.57
CA LYS A 58 -20.27 -2.03 -32.54
C LYS A 58 -18.77 -2.33 -32.46
N GLU A 59 -18.10 -2.38 -33.60
CA GLU A 59 -16.68 -2.73 -33.70
C GLU A 59 -16.00 -1.82 -34.73
N TYR A 60 -14.83 -1.32 -34.39
CA TYR A 60 -14.03 -0.49 -35.28
C TYR A 60 -12.54 -0.80 -35.05
N PRO A 61 -11.89 -1.63 -35.89
CA PRO A 61 -10.52 -2.04 -35.66
C PRO A 61 -9.57 -0.85 -35.85
N LEU A 62 -8.75 -0.59 -34.84
CA LEU A 62 -7.75 0.46 -34.85
C LEU A 62 -6.36 -0.13 -34.70
N TYR A 63 -5.39 0.45 -35.40
CA TYR A 63 -3.98 0.07 -35.33
C TYR A 63 -3.20 1.21 -34.72
N TRP A 64 -2.19 0.87 -33.93
CA TRP A 64 -1.31 1.85 -33.33
C TRP A 64 0.14 1.58 -33.73
N GLU A 65 0.89 2.65 -33.93
CA GLU A 65 2.31 2.61 -34.27
C GLU A 65 3.13 3.50 -33.33
N TYR A 66 4.26 2.97 -32.91
CA TYR A 66 5.26 3.68 -32.12
C TYR A 66 6.65 3.19 -32.54
N GLU A 67 7.55 4.12 -32.91
CA GLU A 67 8.93 3.84 -33.35
C GLU A 67 9.06 2.73 -34.43
N GLY A 68 8.06 2.58 -35.30
CA GLY A 68 8.05 1.59 -36.38
C GLY A 68 7.46 0.22 -36.00
N ASP A 69 7.11 -0.01 -34.73
CA ASP A 69 6.37 -1.19 -34.30
C ASP A 69 4.86 -0.93 -34.42
N VAL A 70 4.13 -1.82 -35.11
CA VAL A 70 2.69 -1.64 -35.41
C VAL A 70 1.88 -2.82 -34.89
N HIS A 71 0.83 -2.53 -34.13
CA HIS A 71 -0.04 -3.55 -33.52
C HIS A 71 -1.53 -3.15 -33.61
N LEU A 72 -2.41 -4.14 -33.48
CA LEU A 72 -3.86 -3.92 -33.33
C LEU A 72 -4.16 -3.43 -31.91
N ALA A 73 -4.99 -2.39 -31.76
CA ALA A 73 -5.47 -1.90 -30.48
C ALA A 73 -6.53 -2.86 -29.91
N ALA A 74 -6.45 -3.18 -28.61
CA ALA A 74 -7.39 -4.10 -27.97
C ALA A 74 -8.70 -3.36 -27.63
N GLN A 75 -9.82 -3.76 -28.24
CA GLN A 75 -11.14 -3.20 -27.92
C GLN A 75 -11.71 -3.85 -26.64
N LEU A 76 -12.19 -3.05 -25.69
CA LEU A 76 -12.84 -3.50 -24.47
C LEU A 76 -14.33 -3.83 -24.72
N PRO A 77 -14.98 -4.67 -23.89
CA PRO A 77 -16.35 -5.15 -24.13
C PRO A 77 -17.45 -4.07 -24.10
N THR A 78 -17.16 -2.87 -23.60
CA THR A 78 -18.15 -1.82 -23.30
C THR A 78 -18.24 -0.73 -24.37
N GLY A 79 -18.26 -1.07 -25.66
CA GLY A 79 -18.37 -0.09 -26.76
C GLY A 79 -17.03 0.24 -27.42
N LEU A 80 -16.86 1.45 -27.97
CA LEU A 80 -15.63 1.89 -28.67
C LEU A 80 -14.55 2.39 -27.70
N HIS A 81 -14.24 1.55 -26.70
CA HIS A 81 -13.14 1.76 -25.76
C HIS A 81 -11.96 0.85 -26.13
N TYR A 82 -10.76 1.41 -26.15
CA TYR A 82 -9.56 0.72 -26.58
C TYR A 82 -8.46 0.84 -25.55
N GLN A 83 -7.64 -0.20 -25.46
CA GLN A 83 -6.43 -0.24 -24.65
C GLN A 83 -5.23 -0.61 -25.53
N ILE A 84 -4.15 0.14 -25.33
CA ILE A 84 -2.86 -0.09 -25.95
C ILE A 84 -1.84 -0.34 -24.84
N THR A 85 -1.05 -1.40 -25.00
CA THR A 85 -0.01 -1.76 -24.05
C THR A 85 1.29 -2.03 -24.80
N PHE A 86 2.36 -1.35 -24.41
CA PHE A 86 3.71 -1.67 -24.88
C PHE A 86 4.68 -1.75 -23.70
N VAL A 87 5.61 -2.69 -23.80
CA VAL A 87 6.53 -3.05 -22.72
C VAL A 87 7.95 -3.04 -23.26
N ASN A 88 8.83 -2.25 -22.65
CA ASN A 88 10.23 -2.17 -23.07
C ASN A 88 11.16 -1.94 -21.87
N ASP A 89 12.46 -2.08 -22.08
CA ASP A 89 13.44 -1.88 -21.01
C ASP A 89 13.36 -0.44 -20.44
N HIS A 90 13.56 -0.28 -19.13
CA HIS A 90 13.51 1.04 -18.46
C HIS A 90 14.44 2.09 -19.08
N LYS A 91 15.53 1.66 -19.72
CA LYS A 91 16.48 2.53 -20.41
C LYS A 91 15.94 3.11 -21.73
N LYS A 92 15.04 2.37 -22.37
CA LYS A 92 14.41 2.78 -23.64
C LYS A 92 13.17 3.63 -23.39
N ILE A 93 12.46 3.38 -22.29
CA ILE A 93 11.31 4.20 -21.86
C ILE A 93 11.75 5.19 -20.77
N ALA A 94 12.38 6.28 -21.18
CA ALA A 94 12.78 7.38 -20.30
C ALA A 94 11.61 8.29 -19.90
N ARG A 95 11.82 9.16 -18.91
CA ARG A 95 10.87 10.24 -18.59
C ARG A 95 10.65 11.11 -19.83
N GLY A 96 9.40 11.23 -20.26
CA GLY A 96 9.10 11.93 -21.50
C GLY A 96 7.65 11.74 -21.93
N GLN A 97 7.29 12.46 -22.99
CA GLN A 97 6.01 12.33 -23.63
C GLN A 97 6.11 11.30 -24.76
N TYR A 98 5.19 10.34 -24.76
CA TYR A 98 5.10 9.27 -25.75
C TYR A 98 3.87 9.52 -26.61
N ASP A 99 4.12 9.84 -27.87
CA ASP A 99 3.08 10.18 -28.84
C ASP A 99 2.83 8.97 -29.75
N ILE A 100 1.68 8.32 -29.59
CA ILE A 100 1.33 7.09 -30.28
C ILE A 100 0.38 7.42 -31.43
N ARG A 101 0.74 7.00 -32.63
CA ARG A 101 -0.02 7.29 -33.85
C ARG A 101 -1.08 6.21 -34.07
N ILE A 102 -2.34 6.62 -34.21
CA ILE A 102 -3.48 5.71 -34.42
C ILE A 102 -3.95 5.79 -35.88
N PHE A 103 -4.20 4.62 -36.47
CA PHE A 103 -4.60 4.44 -37.86
C PHE A 103 -5.83 3.52 -37.94
N ASP A 104 -6.65 3.73 -38.98
CA ASP A 104 -7.68 2.80 -39.44
C ASP A 104 -7.08 1.76 -40.40
N GLU A 105 -7.92 0.90 -40.94
CA GLU A 105 -7.52 -0.11 -41.92
C GLU A 105 -6.88 0.49 -43.18
N GLU A 106 -7.40 1.62 -43.68
CA GLU A 106 -6.89 2.29 -44.87
C GLU A 106 -5.52 2.95 -44.62
N GLY A 107 -5.39 3.68 -43.52
CA GLY A 107 -4.14 4.28 -43.05
C GLY A 107 -3.07 3.24 -42.72
N PHE A 108 -3.46 2.11 -42.12
CA PHE A 108 -2.56 0.99 -41.86
C PHE A 108 -2.04 0.36 -43.16
N ALA A 109 -2.90 0.18 -44.17
CA ALA A 109 -2.48 -0.34 -45.48
C ALA A 109 -1.47 0.59 -46.17
N ALA A 110 -1.69 1.91 -46.09
CA ALA A 110 -0.76 2.92 -46.59
C ALA A 110 0.57 2.90 -45.80
N LEU A 111 0.52 2.81 -44.47
CA LEU A 111 1.70 2.74 -43.60
C LEU A 111 2.58 1.53 -43.93
N ARG A 112 1.98 0.34 -44.09
CA ARG A 112 2.71 -0.88 -44.49
C ARG A 112 3.33 -0.78 -45.89
N LYS A 113 2.74 -0.01 -46.79
CA LYS A 113 3.33 0.25 -48.12
C LYS A 113 4.56 1.16 -47.97
N ALA A 114 4.47 2.22 -47.18
CA ALA A 114 5.59 3.13 -46.91
C ALA A 114 6.78 2.43 -46.22
N MET A 115 6.51 1.58 -45.21
CA MET A 115 7.56 0.82 -44.50
C MET A 115 8.33 -0.13 -45.43
N ARG A 116 7.65 -0.76 -46.40
CA ARG A 116 8.30 -1.63 -47.39
C ARG A 116 9.18 -0.87 -48.38
N SER A 117 8.80 0.38 -48.69
CA SER A 117 9.54 1.25 -49.59
C SER A 117 10.70 2.01 -48.92
N LYS A 118 10.92 1.83 -47.60
CA LYS A 118 11.92 2.56 -46.79
C LYS A 118 11.81 4.08 -46.91
N VAL A 119 10.59 4.59 -47.09
CA VAL A 119 10.29 6.02 -47.08
C VAL A 119 9.92 6.43 -45.66
N ASP A 120 10.29 7.63 -45.24
CA ASP A 120 9.97 8.16 -43.91
C ASP A 120 8.45 8.16 -43.65
N THR A 121 8.03 7.34 -42.69
CA THR A 121 6.61 7.07 -42.39
C THR A 121 5.89 8.25 -41.73
N ASN A 122 6.63 9.24 -41.24
CA ASN A 122 6.09 10.44 -40.58
C ASN A 122 5.55 11.46 -41.59
N GLU A 123 6.11 11.54 -42.79
CA GLU A 123 5.67 12.46 -43.84
C GLU A 123 4.73 11.78 -44.85
N ALA A 124 4.87 10.46 -45.03
CA ALA A 124 4.14 9.72 -46.06
C ALA A 124 2.67 9.41 -45.71
N VAL A 125 2.32 9.26 -44.42
CA VAL A 125 0.96 8.86 -44.00
C VAL A 125 0.56 9.60 -42.73
N LYS A 126 -0.57 10.34 -42.79
CA LYS A 126 -1.12 11.08 -41.66
C LYS A 126 -1.95 10.15 -40.75
N PRO A 127 -1.73 10.15 -39.42
CA PRO A 127 -2.59 9.41 -38.50
C PRO A 127 -3.96 10.05 -38.35
N ILE A 128 -4.94 9.28 -37.89
CA ILE A 128 -6.29 9.78 -37.58
C ILE A 128 -6.22 10.74 -36.40
N PHE A 129 -5.61 10.28 -35.32
CA PHE A 129 -5.28 11.07 -34.14
C PHE A 129 -4.06 10.48 -33.46
N THR A 130 -3.42 11.28 -32.62
CA THR A 130 -2.27 10.87 -31.82
C THR A 130 -2.69 10.85 -30.37
N VAL A 131 -2.41 9.76 -29.66
CA VAL A 131 -2.64 9.66 -28.22
C VAL A 131 -1.30 9.87 -27.52
N SER A 132 -1.20 10.97 -26.78
CA SER A 132 0.00 11.35 -26.04
C SER A 132 -0.11 10.92 -24.58
N TYR A 133 0.92 10.26 -24.05
CA TYR A 133 1.01 9.95 -22.62
C TYR A 133 2.35 10.40 -22.05
N TYR A 134 2.30 11.17 -20.96
CA TYR A 134 3.50 11.58 -20.24
C TYR A 134 3.91 10.52 -19.22
N HIS A 135 5.02 9.84 -19.48
CA HIS A 135 5.63 8.98 -18.48
C HIS A 135 6.47 9.84 -17.53
N PRO A 136 6.15 9.88 -16.22
CA PRO A 136 6.88 10.67 -15.23
C PRO A 136 8.31 10.15 -14.96
N GLY A 137 8.70 9.05 -15.61
CA GLY A 137 9.94 8.34 -15.39
C GLY A 137 9.78 7.27 -14.31
N SER A 138 10.57 6.21 -14.42
CA SER A 138 10.66 5.24 -13.35
C SER A 138 11.49 5.80 -12.20
N SER A 139 10.86 6.11 -11.06
CA SER A 139 11.55 6.54 -9.86
C SER A 139 12.15 5.33 -9.16
N GLY A 140 13.31 4.88 -9.63
CA GLY A 140 14.20 4.12 -8.77
C GLY A 140 14.72 5.10 -7.71
N ARG A 141 14.31 4.96 -6.45
CA ARG A 141 15.27 5.32 -5.40
C ARG A 141 16.48 4.47 -5.72
N GLU A 142 17.56 5.11 -6.17
CA GLU A 142 18.85 4.61 -5.75
C GLU A 142 18.74 4.61 -4.22
N ILE A 143 18.47 3.42 -3.64
CA ILE A 143 19.30 2.99 -2.53
C ILE A 143 20.66 3.49 -2.96
N GLN A 144 21.31 4.34 -2.16
CA GLN A 144 22.73 4.49 -2.33
C GLN A 144 23.20 3.06 -2.53
N LYS A 145 23.58 2.72 -3.77
CA LYS A 145 24.59 1.71 -3.94
C LYS A 145 25.68 2.39 -3.12
N LYS A 146 25.79 2.01 -1.84
CA LYS A 146 27.00 1.37 -1.42
C LYS A 146 27.27 0.39 -2.55
N LYS A 147 27.97 0.92 -3.55
CA LYS A 147 29.01 0.22 -4.25
C LYS A 147 29.83 -0.30 -3.08
N THR A 148 29.44 -1.45 -2.54
CA THR A 148 30.38 -2.54 -2.40
C THR A 148 30.99 -2.64 -3.79
N LYS A 149 32.03 -1.82 -3.97
CA LYS A 149 32.92 -1.83 -5.12
C LYS A 149 33.73 -3.11 -4.93
N ASN A 150 33.03 -4.22 -5.14
CA ASN A 150 33.52 -5.57 -5.25
C ASN A 150 32.46 -6.24 -6.09
N SER A 151 32.69 -6.25 -7.40
CA SER A 151 31.93 -7.05 -8.36
C SER A 151 31.62 -8.40 -7.73
N MET A 152 30.33 -8.71 -7.55
CA MET A 152 29.91 -10.06 -7.16
C MET A 152 30.18 -10.97 -8.35
N LYS A 153 31.42 -11.45 -8.50
CA LYS A 153 31.83 -12.30 -9.63
C LYS A 153 31.21 -13.70 -9.59
N HIS A 154 30.49 -14.05 -8.52
CA HIS A 154 30.10 -15.43 -8.20
C HIS A 154 28.59 -15.61 -7.92
N LEU A 155 27.89 -14.55 -7.51
CA LEU A 155 26.50 -14.60 -7.08
C LEU A 155 25.75 -13.45 -7.75
N GLU A 156 24.93 -13.78 -8.74
CA GLU A 156 24.24 -12.85 -9.63
C GLU A 156 22.92 -12.37 -9.02
N CYS A 157 22.22 -13.26 -8.30
CA CYS A 157 20.96 -12.96 -7.63
C CYS A 157 20.93 -13.62 -6.24
N PHE A 158 20.41 -12.88 -5.25
CA PHE A 158 20.14 -13.37 -3.90
C PHE A 158 19.03 -12.51 -3.31
N ASP A 159 17.78 -13.00 -3.42
CA ASP A 159 16.59 -12.21 -3.10
C ASP A 159 15.45 -13.06 -2.52
N ILE A 160 14.53 -12.40 -1.81
CA ILE A 160 13.34 -12.99 -1.20
C ILE A 160 12.09 -12.56 -1.97
N ILE A 161 11.45 -13.54 -2.61
CA ILE A 161 10.15 -13.37 -3.26
C ILE A 161 9.08 -13.90 -2.30
N LEU A 162 8.16 -13.03 -1.89
CA LEU A 162 7.03 -13.44 -1.04
C LEU A 162 5.88 -13.87 -1.95
N ASN A 163 5.12 -14.89 -1.54
CA ASN A 163 3.98 -15.37 -2.31
C ASN A 163 2.75 -14.43 -2.18
N SER A 164 2.77 -13.49 -1.23
CA SER A 164 1.69 -12.53 -1.03
C SER A 164 1.70 -11.46 -2.12
N GLU A 165 0.58 -11.28 -2.80
CA GLU A 165 0.36 -10.21 -3.79
C GLU A 165 0.32 -8.82 -3.15
N THR A 166 -0.04 -8.74 -1.87
CA THR A 166 -0.06 -7.50 -1.10
C THR A 166 1.05 -7.49 -0.06
N ASN A 167 1.59 -6.31 0.25
CA ASN A 167 2.58 -6.19 1.33
C ASN A 167 1.95 -6.28 2.74
N ARG A 168 0.64 -6.57 2.86
CA ARG A 168 -0.12 -6.63 4.12
C ARG A 168 -0.40 -8.08 4.48
N ILE A 169 0.07 -8.52 5.64
CA ILE A 169 -0.09 -9.89 6.13
C ILE A 169 -0.78 -9.87 7.48
N PHE A 170 -1.80 -10.70 7.67
CA PHE A 170 -2.50 -10.78 8.95
C PHE A 170 -1.77 -11.72 9.92
N ALA A 171 -1.77 -11.39 11.20
CA ALA A 171 -1.37 -12.31 12.26
C ALA A 171 -2.18 -13.62 12.19
N GLY A 172 -1.61 -14.73 12.67
CA GLY A 172 -2.22 -16.06 12.59
C GLY A 172 -2.17 -16.74 11.22
N THR A 173 -1.72 -16.03 10.17
CA THR A 173 -1.57 -16.61 8.82
C THR A 173 -0.18 -17.21 8.60
N VAL A 174 0.03 -17.86 7.44
CA VAL A 174 1.34 -18.40 7.06
C VAL A 174 2.05 -17.41 6.13
N LEU A 175 3.20 -16.88 6.56
CA LEU A 175 4.11 -16.17 5.67
C LEU A 175 4.85 -17.20 4.82
N SER A 176 4.68 -17.17 3.50
CA SER A 176 5.40 -18.06 2.59
C SER A 176 6.06 -17.31 1.44
N GLY A 177 7.14 -17.88 0.92
CA GLY A 177 7.91 -17.29 -0.16
C GLY A 177 9.00 -18.22 -0.66
N HIS A 178 9.86 -17.69 -1.51
CA HIS A 178 11.00 -18.36 -2.10
C HIS A 178 12.26 -17.50 -1.93
N LEU A 179 13.34 -18.15 -1.53
CA LEU A 179 14.68 -17.59 -1.62
C LEU A 179 15.25 -17.93 -3.00
N VAL A 180 15.46 -16.92 -3.82
CA VAL A 180 15.99 -17.05 -5.18
C VAL A 180 17.48 -16.76 -5.18
N ILE A 181 18.26 -17.69 -5.73
CA ILE A 181 19.72 -17.61 -5.78
C ILE A 181 20.17 -17.95 -7.20
N ALA A 182 20.95 -17.07 -7.82
CA ALA A 182 21.61 -17.34 -9.10
C ALA A 182 23.13 -17.39 -8.89
N LEU A 183 23.71 -18.57 -9.11
CA LEU A 183 25.14 -18.84 -8.98
C LEU A 183 25.78 -18.93 -10.36
N THR A 184 26.87 -18.18 -10.58
CA THR A 184 27.62 -18.20 -11.85
C THR A 184 28.85 -19.10 -11.80
N VAL A 185 29.29 -19.48 -10.60
CA VAL A 185 30.43 -20.38 -10.38
C VAL A 185 30.09 -21.36 -9.24
N PRO A 186 30.83 -22.49 -9.13
CA PRO A 186 30.69 -23.36 -7.98
C PRO A 186 31.11 -22.67 -6.67
N ILE A 187 30.27 -22.72 -5.64
CA ILE A 187 30.50 -22.03 -4.35
C ILE A 187 30.22 -22.97 -3.18
N ARG A 188 31.11 -22.98 -2.17
CA ARG A 188 30.83 -23.62 -0.88
C ARG A 188 30.03 -22.69 0.03
N ILE A 189 28.75 -23.00 0.21
CA ILE A 189 27.86 -22.27 1.11
C ILE A 189 27.84 -23.01 2.45
N GLY A 190 28.35 -22.40 3.51
CA GLY A 190 28.40 -23.02 4.83
C GLY A 190 27.07 -22.91 5.58
N GLN A 191 26.43 -21.75 5.50
CA GLN A 191 25.13 -21.54 6.12
C GLN A 191 24.23 -20.71 5.23
N LEU A 192 23.01 -21.19 5.02
CA LEU A 192 21.95 -20.49 4.33
C LEU A 192 20.74 -20.46 5.25
N VAL A 193 20.33 -19.27 5.69
CA VAL A 193 19.22 -19.11 6.64
C VAL A 193 18.25 -18.10 6.10
N VAL A 194 16.96 -18.41 6.19
CA VAL A 194 15.88 -17.44 6.07
C VAL A 194 15.30 -17.23 7.46
N ALA A 195 15.05 -15.99 7.84
CA ALA A 195 14.52 -15.64 9.14
C ALA A 195 13.47 -14.54 9.05
N LEU A 196 12.47 -14.60 9.92
CA LEU A 196 11.53 -13.52 10.17
C LEU A 196 11.73 -13.03 11.61
N THR A 197 12.14 -11.77 11.76
CA THR A 197 12.26 -11.12 13.06
C THR A 197 11.26 -9.99 13.18
N GLY A 198 10.60 -9.90 14.33
CA GLY A 198 9.78 -8.76 14.72
C GLY A 198 10.39 -8.10 15.94
N GLU A 199 10.51 -6.78 15.92
CA GLU A 199 10.93 -6.00 17.08
C GLU A 199 10.06 -4.75 17.24
N MET A 200 9.91 -4.35 18.49
CA MET A 200 9.34 -3.07 18.86
C MET A 200 10.44 -2.25 19.53
N ARG A 201 10.65 -1.02 19.05
CA ARG A 201 11.68 -0.14 19.59
C ARG A 201 11.15 1.24 19.83
N THR A 202 11.48 1.79 20.99
CA THR A 202 11.18 3.17 21.39
C THR A 202 12.47 3.91 21.68
N LYS A 203 12.63 5.13 21.15
CA LYS A 203 13.86 5.90 21.34
C LYS A 203 13.62 7.41 21.32
N TRP A 204 14.16 8.12 22.31
CA TRP A 204 14.24 9.59 22.33
C TRP A 204 15.29 10.07 23.33
N VAL A 205 15.61 11.36 23.25
CA VAL A 205 16.44 12.05 24.23
C VAL A 205 15.59 13.09 24.94
N ASP A 206 15.59 13.07 26.27
CA ASP A 206 14.99 14.15 27.04
C ASP A 206 15.95 15.35 27.06
N LYS A 207 15.48 16.50 26.55
CA LYS A 207 16.30 17.71 26.42
C LYS A 207 16.63 18.35 27.77
N VAL A 208 15.82 18.09 28.81
CA VAL A 208 16.02 18.72 30.13
C VAL A 208 16.99 17.90 30.96
N SER A 209 16.79 16.59 31.04
CA SER A 209 17.64 15.71 31.83
C SER A 209 18.83 15.13 31.06
N GLU A 210 18.92 15.38 29.76
CA GLU A 210 19.88 14.77 28.82
C GLU A 210 19.87 13.23 28.81
N ASN A 211 18.85 12.63 29.43
CA ASN A 211 18.71 11.18 29.49
C ASN A 211 18.34 10.63 28.11
N ILE A 212 19.03 9.56 27.72
CA ILE A 212 18.74 8.79 26.52
C ILE A 212 17.85 7.62 26.90
N PHE A 213 16.69 7.57 26.27
CA PHE A 213 15.73 6.47 26.37
C PHE A 213 15.82 5.65 25.08
N ASP A 214 16.11 4.36 25.19
CA ASP A 214 16.23 3.43 24.06
C ASP A 214 15.86 2.03 24.57
N SER A 215 14.64 1.61 24.28
CA SER A 215 14.12 0.29 24.71
C SER A 215 13.73 -0.52 23.49
N VAL A 216 14.09 -1.79 23.51
CA VAL A 216 13.83 -2.76 22.43
C VAL A 216 13.16 -3.97 23.05
N GLU A 217 12.02 -4.36 22.50
CA GLU A 217 11.31 -5.58 22.84
C GLU A 217 11.27 -6.50 21.62
N PRO A 218 11.88 -7.70 21.67
CA PRO A 218 11.74 -8.69 20.61
C PRO A 218 10.33 -9.29 20.61
N ILE A 219 9.70 -9.39 19.45
CA ILE A 219 8.35 -9.92 19.29
C ILE A 219 8.41 -11.38 18.80
N VAL A 220 9.08 -11.60 17.67
CA VAL A 220 9.25 -12.93 17.07
C VAL A 220 10.64 -13.10 16.46
N ASN A 221 11.09 -14.34 16.36
CA ASN A 221 12.35 -14.69 15.73
C ASN A 221 12.25 -16.10 15.15
N PHE A 222 11.61 -16.23 14.00
CA PHE A 222 11.57 -17.49 13.25
C PHE A 222 12.82 -17.60 12.39
N LYS A 223 13.42 -18.79 12.38
CA LYS A 223 14.60 -19.08 11.56
C LYS A 223 14.43 -20.46 10.94
N THR A 224 14.77 -20.58 9.66
CA THR A 224 14.87 -21.86 8.98
C THR A 224 16.21 -21.94 8.27
N GLN A 225 16.92 -23.04 8.48
CA GLN A 225 18.12 -23.34 7.72
C GLN A 225 17.73 -24.00 6.41
N MET A 226 18.40 -23.57 5.34
CA MET A 226 18.16 -24.00 3.98
C MET A 226 19.38 -24.71 3.42
N TYR A 227 19.15 -25.56 2.43
CA TYR A 227 20.20 -26.32 1.75
C TYR A 227 19.95 -26.32 0.25
N LEU A 228 21.00 -26.06 -0.54
CA LEU A 228 20.96 -26.17 -1.99
C LEU A 228 21.28 -27.58 -2.49
N ASN A 229 21.97 -28.37 -1.67
CA ASN A 229 22.33 -29.75 -1.96
C ASN A 229 21.45 -30.70 -1.13
N GLU A 230 20.94 -31.77 -1.74
CA GLU A 230 20.05 -32.75 -1.08
C GLU A 230 20.65 -33.41 0.18
N ARG A 231 21.98 -33.37 0.33
CA ARG A 231 22.72 -34.05 1.40
C ARG A 231 23.24 -33.15 2.51
N GLY A 232 23.04 -31.82 2.42
CA GLY A 232 23.58 -30.87 3.40
C GLY A 232 25.10 -30.95 3.60
N THR A 233 25.83 -31.45 2.58
CA THR A 233 27.29 -31.56 2.60
C THR A 233 27.96 -30.23 2.28
N ASP A 234 29.15 -30.00 2.82
CA ASP A 234 30.01 -28.82 2.57
C ASP A 234 30.60 -28.77 1.14
N ASP A 235 30.09 -29.63 0.25
CA ASP A 235 30.53 -29.71 -1.13
C ASP A 235 30.17 -28.42 -1.88
N PRO A 236 30.99 -27.99 -2.86
CA PRO A 236 30.65 -26.85 -3.70
C PRO A 236 29.28 -27.07 -4.37
N VAL A 237 28.40 -26.08 -4.23
CA VAL A 237 27.14 -26.01 -4.97
C VAL A 237 27.46 -25.57 -6.39
N GLU A 238 26.94 -26.28 -7.39
CA GLU A 238 27.17 -25.98 -8.80
C GLU A 238 26.54 -24.63 -9.24
N PRO A 239 26.98 -24.05 -10.37
CA PRO A 239 26.32 -22.89 -10.96
C PRO A 239 24.88 -23.24 -11.36
N GLY A 240 23.97 -22.29 -11.19
CA GLY A 240 22.56 -22.51 -11.52
C GLY A 240 21.63 -21.51 -10.86
N ASN A 241 20.36 -21.60 -11.25
CA ASN A 241 19.27 -20.84 -10.65
C ASN A 241 18.51 -21.74 -9.69
N TYR A 242 18.49 -21.33 -8.43
CA TYR A 242 17.86 -22.06 -7.34
C TYR A 242 16.71 -21.24 -6.77
N SER A 243 15.63 -21.92 -6.42
CA SER A 243 14.46 -21.34 -5.79
C SER A 243 14.06 -22.24 -4.63
N LEU A 244 14.30 -21.77 -3.40
CA LEU A 244 14.08 -22.55 -2.18
C LEU A 244 12.83 -22.05 -1.46
N PRO A 245 11.76 -22.85 -1.34
CA PRO A 245 10.56 -22.43 -0.65
C PRO A 245 10.80 -22.32 0.86
N PHE A 246 10.17 -21.34 1.49
CA PHE A 246 10.13 -21.18 2.93
C PHE A 246 8.73 -20.82 3.41
N GLN A 247 8.42 -21.20 4.65
CA GLN A 247 7.18 -20.80 5.29
C GLN A 247 7.36 -20.62 6.80
N PHE A 248 6.65 -19.65 7.37
CA PHE A 248 6.56 -19.41 8.80
C PHE A 248 5.10 -19.28 9.20
N THR A 249 4.65 -20.10 10.15
CA THR A 249 3.31 -19.99 10.74
C THR A 249 3.34 -18.89 11.79
N LEU A 250 2.62 -17.79 11.57
CA LEU A 250 2.60 -16.66 12.47
C LEU A 250 1.70 -16.94 13.70
N PRO A 251 2.05 -16.45 14.90
CA PRO A 251 1.18 -16.52 16.06
C PRO A 251 -0.14 -15.79 15.82
N LEU A 252 -1.20 -16.22 16.50
CA LEU A 252 -2.55 -15.67 16.36
C LEU A 252 -2.60 -14.15 16.57
N HIS A 253 -1.86 -13.66 17.57
CA HIS A 253 -1.75 -12.24 17.87
C HIS A 253 -0.32 -11.76 17.68
N LEU A 254 -0.16 -10.68 16.93
CA LEU A 254 1.11 -9.99 16.71
C LEU A 254 0.84 -8.49 16.63
N PRO A 255 1.53 -7.65 17.42
CA PRO A 255 1.35 -6.20 17.35
C PRO A 255 1.47 -5.69 15.91
N SER A 256 0.51 -4.87 15.48
CA SER A 256 0.48 -4.34 14.10
C SER A 256 1.71 -3.47 13.83
N SER A 257 2.27 -3.59 12.62
CA SER A 257 3.37 -2.74 12.17
C SER A 257 2.98 -1.26 12.29
N PHE A 258 3.87 -0.47 12.88
CA PHE A 258 3.64 0.93 13.19
C PHE A 258 4.96 1.70 13.19
N GLN A 259 4.95 2.96 12.72
CA GLN A 259 6.14 3.80 12.67
C GLN A 259 5.76 5.24 13.01
N ALA A 260 6.46 5.82 13.97
CA ALA A 260 6.31 7.21 14.39
C ALA A 260 7.67 7.80 14.83
N GLU A 261 7.66 9.06 15.28
CA GLU A 261 8.86 9.77 15.74
C GLU A 261 9.57 9.09 16.92
N PHE A 262 8.80 8.59 17.89
CA PHE A 262 9.34 8.04 19.15
C PHE A 262 9.59 6.53 19.13
N GLY A 263 9.28 5.85 18.03
CA GLY A 263 9.45 4.40 17.95
C GLY A 263 8.71 3.74 16.80
N PHE A 264 8.91 2.43 16.69
CA PHE A 264 8.30 1.58 15.68
C PHE A 264 8.05 0.16 16.16
N ILE A 265 7.13 -0.52 15.47
CA ILE A 265 6.92 -1.98 15.48
C ILE A 265 7.23 -2.43 14.05
N ARG A 266 8.26 -3.26 13.87
CA ARG A 266 8.75 -3.63 12.55
C ARG A 266 9.01 -5.13 12.46
N TYR A 267 8.64 -5.70 11.33
CA TYR A 267 8.93 -7.07 10.97
C TYR A 267 9.80 -7.08 9.72
N VAL A 268 10.87 -7.85 9.76
CA VAL A 268 11.84 -7.98 8.67
C VAL A 268 12.05 -9.46 8.40
N CYS A 269 11.77 -9.87 7.16
CA CYS A 269 12.21 -11.16 6.65
C CYS A 269 13.57 -10.96 6.01
N PHE A 270 14.58 -11.67 6.48
CA PHE A 270 15.93 -11.60 5.92
C PHE A 270 16.47 -12.98 5.59
N ALA A 271 17.32 -13.04 4.58
CA ALA A 271 18.05 -14.23 4.23
C ALA A 271 19.54 -13.94 4.32
N THR A 272 20.29 -14.86 4.92
CA THR A 272 21.75 -14.79 5.02
C THR A 272 22.38 -16.01 4.39
N ALA A 273 23.45 -15.78 3.62
CA ALA A 273 24.31 -16.82 3.07
C ALA A 273 25.76 -16.58 3.48
N THR A 274 26.32 -17.50 4.24
CA THR A 274 27.73 -17.49 4.64
C THR A 274 28.52 -18.34 3.66
N ILE A 275 29.33 -17.71 2.82
CA ILE A 275 30.23 -18.40 1.89
C ILE A 275 31.50 -18.80 2.62
N LEU A 276 31.83 -20.09 2.58
CA LEU A 276 33.07 -20.63 3.12
C LEU A 276 34.24 -20.38 2.14
N PRO A 277 35.46 -20.15 2.64
CA PRO A 277 36.64 -20.02 1.78
C PRO A 277 36.92 -21.32 1.00
N GLY A 278 37.04 -21.26 -0.34
CA GLY A 278 37.30 -22.45 -1.19
C GLY A 278 37.81 -22.17 -2.62
N GLN A 279 38.96 -22.81 -2.93
CA GLN A 279 39.73 -23.01 -4.18
C GLN A 279 39.93 -21.92 -5.27
N THR A 280 39.10 -20.89 -5.39
CA THR A 280 39.34 -19.80 -6.38
C THR A 280 40.06 -18.58 -5.80
N CYS A 281 40.44 -18.64 -4.52
CA CYS A 281 41.19 -17.58 -3.87
C CYS A 281 42.65 -17.60 -4.36
N SER A 282 42.99 -16.64 -5.23
CA SER A 282 44.37 -16.30 -5.55
C SER A 282 45.18 -16.09 -4.25
N ILE A 283 46.33 -16.77 -4.19
CA ILE A 283 47.36 -16.68 -3.14
C ILE A 283 47.57 -15.21 -2.74
N GLY A 284 47.19 -14.84 -1.51
CA GLY A 284 47.58 -13.57 -0.91
C GLY A 284 46.56 -12.78 -0.08
N THR A 285 45.30 -13.18 0.03
CA THR A 285 44.32 -12.45 0.89
C THR A 285 43.74 -13.31 2.00
N THR A 286 43.72 -12.74 3.20
CA THR A 286 43.31 -13.34 4.46
C THR A 286 41.92 -13.99 4.34
N LYS A 287 41.82 -15.27 4.73
CA LYS A 287 40.60 -16.10 4.74
C LYS A 287 39.45 -15.44 5.51
N GLN A 288 38.59 -14.67 4.85
CA GLN A 288 37.34 -14.19 5.44
C GLN A 288 36.15 -14.84 4.77
N CYS A 289 35.29 -15.49 5.56
CA CYS A 289 33.96 -15.89 5.12
C CYS A 289 33.20 -14.64 4.67
N LYS A 290 32.57 -14.69 3.50
CA LYS A 290 31.76 -13.59 3.00
C LYS A 290 30.30 -13.86 3.32
N GLU A 291 29.67 -12.95 4.06
CA GLU A 291 28.24 -12.99 4.33
C GLU A 291 27.47 -12.16 3.30
N PHE A 292 26.42 -12.74 2.74
CA PHE A 292 25.42 -12.05 1.94
C PHE A 292 24.14 -11.95 2.74
N LYS A 293 23.52 -10.77 2.74
CA LYS A 293 22.26 -10.53 3.43
C LYS A 293 21.32 -9.76 2.52
N VAL A 294 20.08 -10.21 2.46
CA VAL A 294 18.95 -9.48 1.86
C VAL A 294 17.86 -9.35 2.91
N GLU A 295 17.17 -8.22 2.92
CA GLU A 295 16.14 -7.89 3.91
C GLU A 295 14.89 -7.36 3.19
N LYS A 296 13.72 -7.78 3.68
CA LYS A 296 12.42 -7.34 3.19
C LYS A 296 11.53 -6.98 4.37
N GLU A 297 11.14 -5.72 4.44
CA GLU A 297 10.19 -5.25 5.47
C GLU A 297 8.79 -5.76 5.17
N ILE A 298 8.09 -6.20 6.22
CA ILE A 298 6.75 -6.78 6.14
C ILE A 298 5.79 -5.93 6.97
N ASN A 299 4.63 -5.61 6.38
CA ASN A 299 3.56 -4.95 7.10
C ASN A 299 2.60 -6.00 7.69
N ILE A 300 2.74 -6.28 8.99
CA ILE A 300 1.86 -7.20 9.71
C ILE A 300 0.69 -6.42 10.31
N VAL A 301 -0.52 -6.93 10.16
CA VAL A 301 -1.74 -6.43 10.80
C VAL A 301 -2.20 -7.46 11.82
N ASP A 302 -2.38 -7.03 13.06
CA ASP A 302 -2.88 -7.89 14.14
C ASP A 302 -4.33 -8.32 13.85
N VAL A 303 -4.69 -9.52 14.31
CA VAL A 303 -6.06 -10.02 14.27
C VAL A 303 -6.70 -9.71 15.62
N VAL A 304 -7.39 -8.58 15.67
CA VAL A 304 -8.07 -8.07 16.85
C VAL A 304 -9.56 -8.24 16.63
N ARG A 305 -10.15 -9.18 17.37
CA ARG A 305 -11.59 -9.42 17.35
C ARG A 305 -12.29 -8.54 18.36
N PHE A 306 -13.58 -8.34 18.16
CA PHE A 306 -14.42 -7.63 19.12
C PHE A 306 -14.27 -8.23 20.53
N GLN A 307 -14.44 -9.54 20.67
CA GLN A 307 -14.39 -10.23 21.97
C GLN A 307 -13.09 -10.05 22.76
N ASP A 308 -11.98 -9.68 22.09
CA ASP A 308 -10.68 -9.49 22.74
C ASP A 308 -10.55 -8.07 23.35
N LEU A 309 -11.49 -7.16 23.04
CA LEU A 309 -11.43 -5.73 23.38
C LEU A 309 -12.23 -5.37 24.64
N ARG A 310 -11.68 -4.41 25.40
CA ARG A 310 -12.18 -4.05 26.75
C ARG A 310 -13.58 -3.44 26.76
N HIS A 311 -13.95 -2.75 25.68
CA HIS A 311 -15.28 -2.13 25.58
C HIS A 311 -16.38 -3.10 25.13
N VAL A 312 -16.04 -4.35 24.79
CA VAL A 312 -17.06 -5.37 24.53
C VAL A 312 -17.74 -5.79 25.82
N GLY A 313 -19.05 -5.55 25.89
CA GLY A 313 -19.90 -5.93 27.03
C GLY A 313 -20.04 -4.88 28.14
N ARG A 314 -19.39 -3.72 28.04
CA ARG A 314 -19.73 -2.57 28.91
C ARG A 314 -21.06 -1.96 28.46
N GLN A 315 -21.86 -1.52 29.43
CA GLN A 315 -23.20 -0.93 29.29
C GLN A 315 -23.42 -0.32 27.90
N ARG A 316 -24.25 -0.97 27.08
CA ARG A 316 -24.79 -0.36 25.86
C ARG A 316 -25.95 0.52 26.32
N PRO A 317 -25.96 1.83 26.02
CA PRO A 317 -25.05 2.63 25.18
C PRO A 317 -23.74 3.04 25.87
N VAL A 318 -22.66 3.17 25.10
CA VAL A 318 -21.38 3.70 25.59
C VAL A 318 -21.44 5.22 25.58
N GLN A 319 -21.23 5.88 26.73
CA GLN A 319 -21.37 7.33 26.85
C GLN A 319 -20.38 7.96 27.82
N ALA A 320 -20.09 9.23 27.62
CA ALA A 320 -19.36 10.08 28.56
C ALA A 320 -20.13 11.40 28.72
N GLU A 321 -20.23 11.86 29.96
CA GLU A 321 -20.94 13.08 30.37
C GLU A 321 -20.02 13.89 31.26
N GLU A 322 -19.99 15.21 31.07
CA GLU A 322 -19.28 16.11 31.97
C GLU A 322 -19.96 17.47 32.05
N CYS A 323 -19.84 18.11 33.21
CA CYS A 323 -20.32 19.46 33.48
C CYS A 323 -19.13 20.39 33.74
N PHE A 324 -18.78 21.23 32.77
CA PHE A 324 -17.66 22.15 32.84
C PHE A 324 -18.07 23.49 33.48
N GLU A 325 -17.38 23.89 34.54
CA GLU A 325 -17.61 25.18 35.21
C GLU A 325 -16.79 26.29 34.53
N LEU A 326 -17.45 27.36 34.08
CA LEU A 326 -16.80 28.51 33.44
C LEU A 326 -16.40 29.53 34.51
N ILE A 327 -15.10 29.68 34.74
CA ILE A 327 -14.55 30.61 35.74
C ILE A 327 -13.99 31.85 35.03
N GLY A 328 -14.47 33.04 35.43
CA GLY A 328 -13.89 34.33 35.05
C GLY A 328 -12.99 34.90 36.15
N CYS A 329 -12.32 36.01 35.86
CA CYS A 329 -11.32 36.66 36.73
C CYS A 329 -11.79 36.88 38.20
N CYS A 330 -13.10 36.97 38.50
CA CYS A 330 -13.58 37.09 39.89
C CYS A 330 -14.91 36.38 40.24
N ARG A 331 -15.59 35.66 39.32
CA ARG A 331 -16.90 35.00 39.58
C ARG A 331 -17.14 33.80 38.65
N LYS A 332 -17.97 32.83 39.10
CA LYS A 332 -18.56 31.79 38.22
C LYS A 332 -19.42 32.47 37.14
N GLN A 333 -19.15 32.16 35.88
CA GLN A 333 -19.82 32.77 34.71
C GLN A 333 -20.90 31.89 34.08
N GLY A 334 -20.94 30.60 34.43
CA GLY A 334 -21.90 29.63 33.94
C GLY A 334 -21.32 28.22 33.97
N ARG A 335 -22.04 27.26 33.40
CA ARG A 335 -21.55 25.90 33.18
C ARG A 335 -21.95 25.40 31.80
N ILE A 336 -21.23 24.42 31.29
CA ILE A 336 -21.56 23.72 30.04
C ILE A 336 -21.74 22.25 30.39
N GLU A 337 -22.89 21.69 30.06
CA GLU A 337 -23.16 20.27 30.20
C GLU A 337 -22.98 19.63 28.81
N ALA A 338 -22.17 18.58 28.72
CA ALA A 338 -21.88 17.91 27.46
C ALA A 338 -21.97 16.39 27.62
N LEU A 339 -22.50 15.74 26.59
CA LEU A 339 -22.67 14.29 26.51
C LEU A 339 -22.28 13.82 25.11
N ILE A 340 -21.44 12.78 25.05
CA ILE A 340 -21.19 11.97 23.86
C ILE A 340 -21.82 10.61 24.10
N ARG A 341 -22.64 10.14 23.17
CA ARG A 341 -23.28 8.82 23.23
C ARG A 341 -23.07 8.05 21.94
N LEU A 342 -22.72 6.77 22.08
CA LEU A 342 -22.55 5.79 21.02
C LEU A 342 -23.39 4.55 21.33
N ASP A 343 -23.93 3.94 20.28
CA ASP A 343 -24.65 2.66 20.42
C ASP A 343 -23.68 1.49 20.68
N GLU A 344 -22.47 1.58 20.15
CA GLU A 344 -21.39 0.60 20.32
C GLU A 344 -20.06 1.31 20.65
N GLY A 345 -19.20 0.65 21.45
CA GLY A 345 -17.87 1.16 21.80
C GLY A 345 -16.73 0.56 20.98
N VAL A 346 -17.04 -0.34 20.05
CA VAL A 346 -16.06 -1.05 19.22
C VAL A 346 -16.51 -0.97 17.76
N PHE A 347 -15.57 -0.64 16.88
CA PHE A 347 -15.80 -0.44 15.45
C PHE A 347 -14.78 -1.25 14.64
N LEU A 348 -15.06 -1.54 13.38
CA LEU A 348 -14.08 -2.10 12.44
C LEU A 348 -13.24 -1.00 11.79
N VAL A 349 -12.04 -1.35 11.34
CA VAL A 349 -11.29 -0.53 10.40
C VAL A 349 -12.14 -0.30 9.14
N GLY A 350 -12.31 0.95 8.71
CA GLY A 350 -13.19 1.31 7.59
C GLY A 350 -14.61 1.72 7.99
N ASP A 351 -15.02 1.50 9.25
CA ASP A 351 -16.37 1.84 9.70
C ASP A 351 -16.61 3.35 9.82
N THR A 352 -17.89 3.72 9.85
CA THR A 352 -18.35 5.05 10.22
C THR A 352 -18.90 5.04 11.64
N VAL A 353 -18.34 5.90 12.50
CA VAL A 353 -18.78 6.13 13.87
C VAL A 353 -19.94 7.11 13.86
N LEU A 354 -21.09 6.70 14.37
CA LEU A 354 -22.29 7.54 14.54
C LEU A 354 -22.40 7.98 16.00
N ALA A 355 -22.04 9.23 16.28
CA ALA A 355 -22.07 9.81 17.62
C ALA A 355 -23.26 10.75 17.81
N LYS A 356 -24.07 10.50 18.86
CA LYS A 356 -25.07 11.46 19.31
C LYS A 356 -24.45 12.40 20.34
N LEU A 357 -24.51 13.69 20.06
CA LEU A 357 -24.04 14.74 20.95
C LEU A 357 -25.23 15.44 21.60
N GLU A 358 -25.10 15.76 22.88
CA GLU A 358 -25.99 16.70 23.58
C GLU A 358 -25.14 17.72 24.32
N ILE A 359 -25.33 19.00 24.03
CA ILE A 359 -24.56 20.11 24.62
C ILE A 359 -25.55 21.15 25.12
N GLN A 360 -25.41 21.57 26.38
CA GLN A 360 -26.21 22.63 26.96
C GLN A 360 -25.32 23.72 27.53
N ASN A 361 -25.41 24.92 26.96
CA ASN A 361 -24.68 26.08 27.44
C ASN A 361 -25.52 26.80 28.50
N CYS A 362 -25.36 26.43 29.77
CA CYS A 362 -26.05 27.06 30.90
C CYS A 362 -25.42 28.40 31.33
N SER A 363 -24.63 29.05 30.46
CA SER A 363 -24.13 30.40 30.69
C SER A 363 -25.12 31.46 30.19
N ARG A 364 -25.10 32.64 30.82
CA ARG A 364 -26.02 33.74 30.45
C ARG A 364 -25.54 34.58 29.27
N ARG A 365 -24.23 34.59 29.00
CA ARG A 365 -23.60 35.56 28.07
C ARG A 365 -22.37 35.03 27.35
N ARG A 366 -21.89 33.82 27.64
CA ARG A 366 -20.60 33.33 27.11
C ARG A 366 -20.87 32.34 25.96
N PRO A 367 -20.67 32.73 24.70
CA PRO A 367 -20.77 31.78 23.59
C PRO A 367 -19.58 30.82 23.62
N LEU A 368 -19.77 29.61 23.10
CA LEU A 368 -18.66 28.70 22.84
C LEU A 368 -17.78 29.26 21.72
N ARG A 369 -16.48 29.07 21.83
CA ARG A 369 -15.51 29.51 20.81
C ARG A 369 -15.23 28.44 19.76
N ARG A 370 -15.43 27.18 20.13
CA ARG A 370 -15.26 26.00 19.27
C ARG A 370 -16.33 24.99 19.62
N CYS A 371 -16.65 24.14 18.65
CA CYS A 371 -17.46 22.96 18.87
C CYS A 371 -17.08 21.99 17.76
N SER A 372 -16.20 21.05 18.08
CA SER A 372 -15.70 20.09 17.09
C SER A 372 -15.55 18.73 17.76
N LEU A 373 -15.97 17.69 17.04
CA LEU A 373 -15.76 16.30 17.44
C LEU A 373 -14.60 15.73 16.63
N PHE A 374 -13.59 15.21 17.31
CA PHE A 374 -12.41 14.61 16.69
C PHE A 374 -12.38 13.11 16.93
N LEU A 375 -12.10 12.35 15.87
CA LEU A 375 -11.66 10.96 15.96
C LEU A 375 -10.12 10.94 16.02
N LEU A 376 -9.57 10.44 17.12
CA LEU A 376 -8.14 10.50 17.39
C LEU A 376 -7.54 9.10 17.53
N GLN A 377 -6.38 8.90 16.87
CA GLN A 377 -5.45 7.82 17.17
C GLN A 377 -4.40 8.33 18.16
N GLU A 378 -4.25 7.65 19.29
CA GLU A 378 -3.26 7.95 20.32
C GLU A 378 -2.24 6.80 20.37
N ALA A 379 -0.99 7.11 20.03
CA ALA A 379 0.15 6.21 20.19
C ALA A 379 0.89 6.55 21.50
N LEU A 380 0.87 5.61 22.44
CA LEU A 380 1.57 5.70 23.72
C LEU A 380 2.90 4.95 23.60
N PHE A 381 3.99 5.62 23.92
CA PHE A 381 5.34 5.06 23.92
C PHE A 381 5.86 5.00 25.34
N HIS A 382 6.43 3.87 25.72
CA HIS A 382 7.10 3.65 26.98
C HIS A 382 8.56 3.28 26.72
N SER A 383 9.48 3.89 27.44
CA SER A 383 10.90 3.55 27.36
C SER A 383 11.59 3.76 28.71
N GLN A 384 12.62 2.97 28.94
CA GLN A 384 13.53 3.06 30.08
C GLN A 384 14.86 3.69 29.66
N SER A 385 15.49 4.40 30.58
CA SER A 385 16.84 4.92 30.37
C SER A 385 17.84 3.77 30.26
N PHE A 386 19.01 4.06 29.68
CA PHE A 386 20.04 3.04 29.45
C PHE A 386 20.42 2.23 30.70
N HIS A 387 20.39 2.84 31.88
CA HIS A 387 20.69 2.18 33.15
C HIS A 387 19.46 1.56 33.83
N GLY A 388 18.27 1.63 33.23
CA GLY A 388 17.02 1.10 33.77
C GLY A 388 16.51 1.83 35.03
N THR A 389 17.14 2.94 35.42
CA THR A 389 16.84 3.65 36.67
C THR A 389 15.65 4.59 36.55
N THR A 390 15.32 5.01 35.33
CA THR A 390 14.23 5.95 35.05
C THR A 390 13.41 5.45 33.87
N SER A 391 12.09 5.66 33.95
CA SER A 391 11.19 5.42 32.82
C SER A 391 10.59 6.73 32.35
N SER A 392 10.25 6.78 31.07
CA SER A 392 9.63 7.93 30.44
C SER A 392 8.53 7.45 29.50
N ASN A 393 7.45 8.23 29.43
CA ASN A 393 6.35 7.99 28.51
C ASN A 393 6.24 9.16 27.53
N ARG A 394 5.94 8.87 26.28
CA ARG A 394 5.59 9.86 25.26
C ARG A 394 4.24 9.50 24.66
N THR A 395 3.52 10.51 24.21
CA THR A 395 2.23 10.34 23.56
C THR A 395 2.24 11.12 22.27
N LEU A 396 1.81 10.48 21.19
CA LEU A 396 1.56 11.11 19.90
C LEU A 396 0.08 10.95 19.56
N VAL A 397 -0.56 12.05 19.17
CA VAL A 397 -1.98 12.07 18.80
C VAL A 397 -2.08 12.44 17.33
N LYS A 398 -2.73 11.60 16.54
CA LYS A 398 -3.06 11.84 15.14
C LYS A 398 -4.57 11.99 15.00
N VAL A 399 -5.00 13.06 14.34
CA VAL A 399 -6.40 13.22 13.94
C VAL A 399 -6.67 12.32 12.75
N LEU A 400 -7.64 11.42 12.87
CA LEU A 400 -8.09 10.57 11.77
C LEU A 400 -9.22 11.25 10.99
N ASP A 401 -10.17 11.86 11.71
CA ASP A 401 -11.28 12.60 11.15
C ASP A 401 -11.78 13.68 12.12
N VAL A 402 -12.47 14.69 11.60
CA VAL A 402 -13.01 15.81 12.38
C VAL A 402 -14.33 16.30 11.80
N ALA A 403 -15.31 16.51 12.68
CA ALA A 403 -16.57 17.13 12.37
C ALA A 403 -16.70 18.47 13.11
N SER A 404 -16.90 19.56 12.35
CA SER A 404 -17.22 20.87 12.91
C SER A 404 -18.72 21.01 13.13
N LEU A 405 -19.09 21.50 14.31
CA LEU A 405 -20.48 21.59 14.75
C LEU A 405 -20.91 23.05 14.82
N GLN A 406 -22.22 23.26 14.81
CA GLN A 406 -22.78 24.57 15.10
C GLN A 406 -22.51 24.95 16.56
N LEU A 407 -22.12 26.20 16.79
CA LEU A 407 -21.87 26.72 18.14
C LEU A 407 -23.21 26.94 18.87
N PRO A 408 -23.48 26.25 19.99
CA PRO A 408 -24.66 26.52 20.81
C PRO A 408 -24.63 27.94 21.38
N GLN A 409 -25.73 28.68 21.27
CA GLN A 409 -25.82 30.01 21.89
C GLN A 409 -25.98 29.88 23.41
N PRO A 410 -25.69 30.94 24.18
CA PRO A 410 -25.95 30.95 25.61
C PRO A 410 -27.43 30.67 25.92
N GLY A 411 -27.70 29.66 26.75
CA GLY A 411 -29.04 29.20 27.10
C GLY A 411 -29.59 28.07 26.23
N ASP A 412 -28.96 27.77 25.10
CA ASP A 412 -29.43 26.74 24.17
C ASP A 412 -29.10 25.33 24.67
N ARG A 413 -30.00 24.39 24.33
CA ARG A 413 -29.72 22.95 24.31
C ARG A 413 -29.61 22.51 22.86
N PHE A 414 -28.46 21.96 22.53
CA PHE A 414 -28.11 21.48 21.21
C PHE A 414 -28.02 19.96 21.22
N SER A 415 -28.61 19.30 20.22
CA SER A 415 -28.41 17.87 19.99
C SER A 415 -28.23 17.59 18.51
N GLN A 416 -27.20 16.82 18.18
CA GLN A 416 -26.85 16.50 16.80
C GLN A 416 -26.26 15.10 16.71
N ASN A 417 -26.60 14.38 15.65
CA ASN A 417 -25.90 13.16 15.24
C ASN A 417 -24.75 13.53 14.30
N VAL A 418 -23.58 12.97 14.56
CA VAL A 418 -22.33 13.29 13.88
C VAL A 418 -21.71 12.00 13.38
N GLU A 419 -21.25 12.03 12.13
CA GLU A 419 -20.59 10.90 11.49
C GLU A 419 -19.09 11.19 11.41
N LEU A 420 -18.26 10.21 11.79
CA LEU A 420 -16.80 10.26 11.65
C LEU A 420 -16.33 8.96 11.01
N HIS A 421 -15.47 9.05 10.01
CA HIS A 421 -15.01 7.91 9.24
C HIS A 421 -13.65 7.38 9.73
N ILE A 422 -13.54 6.07 9.93
CA ILE A 422 -12.28 5.39 10.25
C ILE A 422 -11.59 4.99 8.94
N PRO A 423 -10.39 5.52 8.60
CA PRO A 423 -9.70 5.17 7.36
C PRO A 423 -9.33 3.68 7.25
N GLU A 424 -9.38 3.11 6.03
CA GLU A 424 -9.08 1.69 5.75
C GLU A 424 -7.63 1.25 6.08
N ASN A 425 -6.71 2.20 6.22
CA ASN A 425 -5.31 1.95 6.58
C ASN A 425 -5.02 2.11 8.08
N THR A 426 -6.06 2.31 8.90
CA THR A 426 -5.94 2.43 10.36
C THR A 426 -5.52 1.08 10.96
N GLN A 427 -4.54 1.10 11.88
CA GLN A 427 -4.17 -0.08 12.65
C GLN A 427 -5.27 -0.41 13.68
N PRO A 428 -5.54 -1.67 14.00
CA PRO A 428 -6.44 -2.00 15.11
C PRO A 428 -5.89 -1.54 16.47
N SER A 429 -6.77 -1.44 17.47
CA SER A 429 -6.41 -1.20 18.87
C SER A 429 -5.42 -2.26 19.36
N SER A 430 -4.38 -1.84 20.07
CA SER A 430 -3.41 -2.78 20.64
C SER A 430 -4.02 -3.57 21.80
N LEU A 431 -3.97 -4.90 21.72
CA LEU A 431 -4.38 -5.79 22.82
C LEU A 431 -3.35 -5.77 23.95
N ASP A 432 -2.15 -6.28 23.66
CA ASP A 432 -0.99 -6.23 24.54
C ASP A 432 0.26 -5.86 23.75
N ALA A 433 0.92 -4.79 24.20
CA ALA A 433 2.13 -4.26 23.58
C ALA A 433 2.87 -3.42 24.65
N PRO A 434 4.04 -3.87 25.12
CA PRO A 434 4.70 -3.27 26.28
C PRO A 434 5.31 -1.89 26.05
N LEU A 435 5.85 -1.61 24.85
CA LEU A 435 6.53 -0.34 24.56
C LEU A 435 5.69 0.62 23.73
N ILE A 436 4.86 0.15 22.80
CA ILE A 436 4.05 0.99 21.92
C ILE A 436 2.62 0.50 21.92
N ARG A 437 1.68 1.35 22.34
CA ARG A 437 0.26 1.00 22.43
C ARG A 437 -0.59 2.00 21.64
N LEU A 438 -1.37 1.49 20.71
CA LEU A 438 -2.34 2.27 19.94
C LEU A 438 -3.70 2.23 20.62
N ARG A 439 -4.30 3.40 20.80
CA ARG A 439 -5.63 3.61 21.38
C ARG A 439 -6.42 4.61 20.55
N TYR A 440 -7.74 4.54 20.64
CA TYR A 440 -8.63 5.44 19.93
C TYR A 440 -9.59 6.13 20.89
N ARG A 441 -9.95 7.37 20.56
CA ARG A 441 -10.90 8.15 21.35
C ARG A 441 -11.62 9.17 20.49
N LEU A 442 -12.86 9.44 20.86
CA LEU A 442 -13.56 10.65 20.47
C LEU A 442 -13.21 11.77 21.45
N LYS A 443 -12.93 12.95 20.92
CA LYS A 443 -12.74 14.17 21.72
C LYS A 443 -13.69 15.25 21.24
N LEU A 444 -14.57 15.72 22.12
CA LEU A 444 -15.37 16.92 21.90
C LEU A 444 -14.63 18.12 22.48
N ASP A 445 -14.19 19.05 21.63
CA ASP A 445 -13.56 20.32 22.02
C ASP A 445 -14.61 21.44 21.94
N LEU A 446 -14.96 22.01 23.10
CA LEU A 446 -15.88 23.15 23.23
C LEU A 446 -15.15 24.49 23.43
N GLY A 447 -13.81 24.48 23.41
CA GLY A 447 -12.97 25.62 23.77
C GLY A 447 -12.94 25.87 25.28
N ASP A 448 -12.22 26.92 25.70
CA ASP A 448 -12.09 27.33 27.12
C ASP A 448 -11.72 26.17 28.08
N SER A 449 -10.85 25.26 27.62
CA SER A 449 -10.43 24.04 28.35
C SER A 449 -11.57 23.05 28.67
N CYS A 450 -12.71 23.16 28.01
CA CYS A 450 -13.84 22.24 28.11
C CYS A 450 -13.68 21.14 27.06
N GLU A 451 -13.09 20.02 27.45
CA GLU A 451 -12.82 18.88 26.58
C GLU A 451 -13.41 17.60 27.17
N LEU A 452 -14.30 16.94 26.42
CA LEU A 452 -14.90 15.66 26.82
C LEU A 452 -14.31 14.53 25.97
N ILE A 453 -13.87 13.46 26.62
CA ILE A 453 -13.20 12.33 25.96
C ILE A 453 -14.03 11.05 26.16
N LEU A 454 -14.29 10.35 25.05
CA LEU A 454 -14.90 9.02 25.07
C LEU A 454 -13.96 8.01 24.39
N PRO A 455 -13.34 7.08 25.14
CA PRO A 455 -12.54 6.00 24.55
C PRO A 455 -13.38 5.07 23.68
N ILE A 456 -12.81 4.63 22.57
CA ILE A 456 -13.40 3.61 21.68
C ILE A 456 -12.31 2.60 21.31
N ASP A 457 -12.70 1.41 20.86
CA ASP A 457 -11.77 0.44 20.29
C ASP A 457 -12.02 0.22 18.79
N ILE A 458 -10.95 -0.07 18.05
CA ILE A 458 -10.99 -0.42 16.64
C ILE A 458 -10.49 -1.85 16.47
N ALA A 459 -11.32 -2.71 15.90
CA ALA A 459 -11.03 -4.10 15.59
C ALA A 459 -10.62 -4.24 14.11
N SER A 460 -9.79 -5.24 13.80
CA SER A 460 -9.46 -5.58 12.41
C SER A 460 -10.40 -6.65 11.84
N VAL A 461 -11.06 -7.43 12.70
CA VAL A 461 -12.01 -8.47 12.30
C VAL A 461 -13.21 -8.50 13.26
N ARG A 462 -14.37 -8.90 12.74
CA ARG A 462 -15.61 -8.91 13.53
C ARG A 462 -15.69 -10.11 14.49
N THR A 463 -15.19 -11.26 14.06
CA THR A 463 -15.30 -12.56 14.73
C THR A 463 -13.98 -13.28 14.79
#